data_AF-A0A4Q0XYW2-F1
#
_entry.id   AF-A0A4Q0XYW2-F1
#
_cell.length_a   1.000
_cell.length_b   1.000
_cell.length_c   1.000
_cell.angle_alpha   90.00
_cell.angle_beta   90.00
_cell.angle_gamma   90.00
#
_symmetry.space_group_name_H-M   'P 1'
#
loop_
_entity.id
_entity.type
_entity.pdbx_description
1 polymer ?
#
loop_
_entity_poly.entity_id
_entity_poly.type
_entity_poly.pdbx_seq_one_letter_code
_entity_poly.pdbx_strand_id
1 'polypeptide(L)'
;MNKKNKKIELADFTTIKHHPRVKYNLSNNDYCIANAIYHLSNNPESKFKGWYYGKVETLGQMFNFGRSATYESIKKLIEKNLVEKDPESNFLKTTNIWWDEFVNFEIGQLSGK
;
A
#
# COMPACT_ATOMS: atom_id res chain seq x y z
N MET A 1 5.17 -29.23 0.04
CA MET A 1 5.62 -28.56 -1.20
C MET A 1 6.58 -27.43 -0.85
N ASN A 2 7.80 -27.50 -1.36
CA ASN A 2 8.94 -26.66 -1.00
C ASN A 2 8.81 -25.29 -1.69
N LYS A 3 8.34 -24.24 -0.99
CA LYS A 3 8.33 -22.85 -1.50
C LYS A 3 9.75 -22.27 -1.45
N LYS A 4 10.69 -22.84 -2.19
CA LYS A 4 12.05 -22.28 -2.35
C LYS A 4 11.97 -21.11 -3.32
N ASN A 5 12.26 -19.92 -2.82
CA ASN A 5 12.63 -18.70 -3.54
C ASN A 5 11.78 -18.33 -4.76
N LYS A 6 10.52 -17.92 -4.53
CA LYS A 6 9.84 -17.10 -5.55
C LYS A 6 10.59 -15.77 -5.59
N LYS A 7 11.33 -15.52 -6.67
CA LYS A 7 12.05 -14.26 -6.89
C LYS A 7 11.02 -13.14 -6.81
N ILE A 8 11.29 -12.14 -5.97
CA ILE A 8 10.43 -10.95 -5.91
C ILE A 8 10.76 -10.15 -7.16
N GLU A 9 9.76 -10.00 -8.02
CA GLU A 9 9.86 -9.21 -9.23
C GLU A 9 9.72 -7.73 -8.87
N LEU A 10 10.46 -6.89 -9.61
CA LEU A 10 10.33 -5.45 -9.48
C LEU A 10 8.96 -5.02 -10.04
N ALA A 11 8.34 -4.05 -9.38
CA ALA A 11 7.16 -3.39 -9.90
C ALA A 11 7.52 -2.67 -11.21
N ASP A 12 6.70 -2.85 -12.23
CA ASP A 12 6.91 -2.28 -13.56
C ASP A 12 6.78 -0.74 -13.55
N PHE A 13 5.63 -0.24 -13.06
CA PHE A 13 5.41 1.18 -12.83
C PHE A 13 4.44 1.42 -11.67
N THR A 14 4.35 2.67 -11.22
CA THR A 14 3.33 3.12 -10.27
C THR A 14 2.88 4.51 -10.68
N THR A 15 1.59 4.67 -10.95
CA THR A 15 1.00 5.98 -11.22
C THR A 15 0.89 6.77 -9.93
N ILE A 16 1.57 7.91 -9.85
CA ILE A 16 1.61 8.76 -8.65
C ILE A 16 0.61 9.91 -8.77
N LYS A 17 -0.40 9.94 -7.89
CA LYS A 17 -1.26 11.11 -7.74
C LYS A 17 -0.56 12.18 -6.90
N HIS A 18 0.01 13.19 -7.57
CA HIS A 18 0.84 14.21 -6.93
C HIS A 18 0.11 15.07 -5.90
N HIS A 19 -1.14 15.46 -6.15
CA HIS A 19 -1.89 16.33 -5.25
C HIS A 19 -2.11 15.70 -3.86
N PRO A 20 -2.74 14.52 -3.72
CA PRO A 20 -2.88 13.89 -2.40
C PRO A 20 -1.52 13.49 -1.82
N ARG A 21 -0.54 13.08 -2.64
CA ARG A 21 0.83 12.79 -2.16
C ARG A 21 1.44 14.00 -1.44
N VAL A 22 1.33 15.20 -2.00
CA VAL A 22 1.85 16.43 -1.38
C VAL A 22 0.99 16.82 -0.17
N LYS A 23 -0.34 16.76 -0.27
CA LYS A 23 -1.28 17.03 0.85
C LYS A 23 -0.95 16.23 2.10
N TYR A 24 -0.63 14.94 1.95
CA TYR A 24 -0.28 14.05 3.06
C TYR A 24 1.22 14.03 3.39
N ASN A 25 2.04 14.84 2.71
CA ASN A 25 3.50 14.91 2.87
C ASN A 25 4.18 13.53 2.69
N LEU A 26 3.83 12.83 1.61
CA LEU A 26 4.38 11.52 1.25
C LEU A 26 5.55 11.69 0.27
N SER A 27 6.62 10.94 0.50
CA SER A 27 7.63 10.71 -0.53
C SER A 27 7.07 9.79 -1.62
N ASN A 28 7.75 9.70 -2.76
CA ASN A 28 7.36 8.72 -3.79
C ASN A 28 7.47 7.29 -3.25
N ASN A 29 8.43 7.01 -2.36
CA ASN A 29 8.58 5.70 -1.74
C ASN A 29 7.40 5.36 -0.83
N ASP A 30 6.99 6.30 0.02
CA ASP A 30 5.80 6.14 0.87
C ASP A 30 4.56 5.82 0.02
N TYR A 31 4.40 6.54 -1.10
CA TYR A 31 3.31 6.31 -2.05
C TYR A 31 3.36 4.91 -2.66
N CYS A 32 4.52 4.48 -3.17
CA CYS A 32 4.67 3.15 -3.79
C CYS A 32 4.30 2.03 -2.79
N ILE A 33 4.72 2.15 -1.54
CA ILE A 33 4.40 1.18 -0.49
C ILE A 33 2.89 1.15 -0.21
N ALA A 34 2.25 2.31 0.00
CA ALA A 34 0.81 2.37 0.23
C ALA A 34 0.00 1.84 -0.97
N ASN A 35 0.42 2.19 -2.19
CA ASN A 35 -0.23 1.71 -3.42
C ASN A 35 -0.10 0.19 -3.57
N ALA A 36 1.07 -0.38 -3.26
CA ALA A 36 1.25 -1.83 -3.24
C ALA A 36 0.36 -2.50 -2.20
N ILE A 37 0.28 -1.96 -0.97
CA ILE A 37 -0.63 -2.48 0.07
C ILE A 37 -2.08 -2.46 -0.44
N TYR A 38 -2.52 -1.36 -1.06
CA TYR A 38 -3.86 -1.23 -1.62
C TYR A 38 -4.16 -2.31 -2.67
N HIS A 39 -3.31 -2.46 -3.68
CA HIS A 39 -3.56 -3.45 -4.75
C HIS A 39 -3.48 -4.90 -4.24
N LEU A 40 -2.49 -5.20 -3.37
CA LEU A 40 -2.28 -6.56 -2.89
C LEU A 40 -3.34 -6.98 -1.86
N SER A 41 -3.84 -6.06 -1.03
CA SER A 41 -4.93 -6.33 -0.09
C SER A 41 -6.28 -6.52 -0.79
N ASN A 42 -6.48 -5.86 -1.94
CA ASN A 42 -7.67 -6.00 -2.78
C ASN A 42 -7.55 -7.09 -3.86
N ASN A 43 -6.45 -7.86 -3.89
CA ASN A 43 -6.30 -8.96 -4.83
C ASN A 43 -7.43 -10.00 -4.61
N PRO A 44 -8.29 -10.28 -5.61
CA PRO A 44 -9.38 -11.26 -5.48
C PRO A 44 -8.91 -12.68 -5.13
N GLU A 45 -7.67 -13.02 -5.47
CA GLU A 45 -7.04 -14.31 -5.19
C GLU A 45 -6.35 -14.36 -3.81
N SER A 46 -6.35 -13.25 -3.06
CA SER A 46 -5.76 -13.22 -1.72
C SER A 46 -6.50 -14.18 -0.79
N LYS A 47 -5.73 -14.99 -0.05
CA LYS A 47 -6.27 -15.84 1.02
C LYS A 47 -6.96 -15.02 2.11
N PHE A 48 -6.46 -13.81 2.37
CA PHE A 48 -6.99 -12.88 3.37
C PHE A 48 -7.56 -11.67 2.64
N LYS A 49 -8.85 -11.73 2.32
CA LYS A 49 -9.54 -10.67 1.57
C LYS A 49 -9.49 -9.35 2.33
N GLY A 50 -9.11 -8.28 1.63
CA GLY A 50 -9.00 -6.94 2.20
C GLY A 50 -7.74 -6.71 3.03
N TRP A 51 -6.82 -7.68 3.08
CA TRP A 51 -5.60 -7.61 3.89
C TRP A 51 -4.36 -8.05 3.10
N TYR A 52 -3.33 -7.23 3.15
CA TYR A 52 -1.99 -7.65 2.78
C TYR A 52 -1.39 -8.47 3.93
N TYR A 53 -1.18 -9.75 3.68
CA TYR A 53 -0.65 -10.73 4.64
C TYR A 53 0.82 -11.11 4.38
N GLY A 54 1.47 -10.44 3.41
CA GLY A 54 2.86 -10.66 3.09
C GLY A 54 3.81 -10.00 4.08
N LYS A 55 5.10 -10.28 3.93
CA LYS A 55 6.15 -9.67 4.77
C LYS A 55 6.39 -8.23 4.33
N VAL A 56 6.64 -7.34 5.28
CA VAL A 56 6.99 -5.93 5.01
C VAL A 56 8.19 -5.82 4.06
N GLU A 57 9.21 -6.66 4.24
CA GLU A 57 10.40 -6.65 3.38
C GLU A 57 10.06 -6.95 1.92
N THR A 58 9.04 -7.76 1.68
CA THR A 58 8.58 -8.08 0.33
C THR A 58 8.03 -6.85 -0.38
N LEU A 59 7.34 -5.94 0.33
CA LEU A 59 6.88 -4.67 -0.24
C LEU A 59 8.06 -3.80 -0.69
N GLY A 60 9.08 -3.66 0.17
CA GLY A 60 10.25 -2.86 -0.15
C GLY A 60 11.03 -3.41 -1.35
N GLN A 61 11.18 -4.74 -1.40
CA GLN A 61 11.91 -5.42 -2.48
C GLN A 61 11.25 -5.25 -3.85
N MET A 62 9.92 -5.10 -3.92
CA MET A 62 9.22 -4.78 -5.18
C MET A 62 9.68 -3.46 -5.80
N PHE A 63 10.19 -2.52 -5.00
CA PHE A 63 10.63 -1.20 -5.46
C PHE A 63 12.13 -0.96 -5.27
N ASN A 64 12.90 -2.03 -4.98
CA ASN A 64 14.31 -1.95 -4.64
C ASN A 64 14.62 -1.03 -3.44
N PHE A 65 13.74 -1.02 -2.44
CA PHE A 65 13.92 -0.26 -1.20
C PHE A 65 14.59 -1.11 -0.11
N GLY A 66 15.37 -0.44 0.74
CA GLY A 66 15.92 -1.04 1.95
C GLY A 66 14.84 -1.37 2.98
N ARG A 67 15.12 -2.38 3.82
CA ARG A 67 14.23 -2.82 4.90
C ARG A 67 13.83 -1.66 5.82
N SER A 68 14.80 -0.93 6.36
CA SER A 68 14.54 0.17 7.29
C SER A 68 13.67 1.26 6.65
N ALA A 69 13.97 1.65 5.40
CA ALA A 69 13.16 2.63 4.68
C ALA A 69 11.71 2.17 4.49
N THR A 70 11.50 0.88 4.27
CA THR A 70 10.15 0.30 4.11
C THR A 70 9.38 0.33 5.42
N TYR A 71 10.01 -0.05 6.54
CA TYR A 71 9.39 0.02 7.87
C TYR A 71 9.06 1.45 8.28
N GLU A 72 9.95 2.41 8.05
CA GLU A 72 9.69 3.83 8.32
C GLU A 72 8.55 4.37 7.44
N SER A 73 8.48 3.95 6.16
CA SER A 73 7.36 4.31 5.28
C SER A 73 6.03 3.79 5.85
N ILE A 74 5.96 2.53 6.27
CA ILE A 74 4.75 1.94 6.85
C ILE A 74 4.37 2.63 8.16
N LYS A 75 5.33 2.89 9.04
CA LYS A 75 5.10 3.61 10.29
C LYS A 75 4.49 4.98 10.01
N LYS A 76 5.08 5.74 9.10
CA LYS A 76 4.58 7.06 8.67
C LYS A 76 3.17 6.98 8.07
N LEU A 77 2.87 5.97 7.27
CA LEU A 77 1.55 5.75 6.68
C LEU A 77 0.50 5.43 7.74
N ILE A 78 0.85 4.67 8.79
CA ILE A 78 -0.01 4.37 9.93
C ILE A 78 -0.25 5.63 10.77
N GLU A 79 0.80 6.38 11.10
CA GLU A 79 0.69 7.66 11.84
C GLU A 79 -0.21 8.67 11.12
N LYS A 80 -0.25 8.62 9.79
CA LYS A 80 -1.10 9.46 8.93
C LYS A 80 -2.51 8.89 8.70
N ASN A 81 -2.85 7.76 9.31
CA ASN A 81 -4.11 7.06 9.13
C ASN A 81 -4.43 6.70 7.66
N LEU A 82 -3.40 6.49 6.84
CA LEU A 82 -3.53 6.05 5.44
C LEU A 82 -3.45 4.53 5.31
N VAL A 83 -2.77 3.88 6.25
CA VAL A 83 -2.68 2.44 6.42
C VAL A 83 -3.08 2.09 7.84
N GLU A 84 -3.84 1.02 8.00
CA GLU A 84 -4.11 0.41 9.29
C GLU A 84 -3.43 -0.96 9.37
N LYS A 85 -3.10 -1.35 10.60
CA LYS A 85 -2.43 -2.60 10.91
C LYS A 85 -3.27 -3.37 11.90
N ASP A 86 -3.60 -4.61 11.55
CA ASP A 86 -4.33 -5.50 12.44
C ASP A 86 -3.45 -5.86 13.67
N PRO A 87 -3.92 -5.65 14.91
CA PRO A 87 -3.11 -5.85 16.11
C PRO A 87 -2.77 -7.31 16.38
N GLU A 88 -3.58 -8.27 15.91
CA GLU A 88 -3.37 -9.70 16.14
C GLU A 88 -2.47 -10.32 15.08
N SER A 89 -2.81 -10.14 13.80
CA SER A 89 -2.14 -10.75 12.66
C SER A 89 -0.98 -9.93 12.09
N ASN A 90 -0.88 -8.64 12.44
CA ASN A 90 0.03 -7.67 11.84
C ASN A 90 -0.19 -7.41 10.33
N PHE A 91 -1.31 -7.85 9.77
CA PHE A 91 -1.65 -7.59 8.38
C PHE A 91 -1.93 -6.11 8.13
N LEU A 92 -1.72 -5.67 6.89
CA LEU A 92 -1.83 -4.27 6.51
C LEU A 92 -2.97 -4.09 5.52
N LYS A 93 -3.72 -3.00 5.66
CA LYS A 93 -4.63 -2.52 4.61
C LYS A 93 -4.61 -1.01 4.58
N THR A 94 -4.89 -0.42 3.43
CA THR A 94 -5.13 1.01 3.36
C THR A 94 -6.48 1.36 3.96
N THR A 95 -6.60 2.52 4.58
CA THR A 95 -7.87 3.02 5.11
C THR A 95 -8.76 3.58 3.99
N ASN A 96 -10.00 3.92 4.32
CA ASN A 96 -10.91 4.59 3.38
C ASN A 96 -10.37 5.95 2.89
N ILE A 97 -9.51 6.63 3.67
CA ILE A 97 -8.86 7.88 3.24
C ILE A 97 -8.04 7.65 1.98
N TRP A 98 -7.35 6.49 1.88
CA TRP A 98 -6.61 6.16 0.68
C TRP A 98 -7.54 6.00 -0.53
N TRP A 99 -8.67 5.32 -0.36
CA TRP A 99 -9.66 5.18 -1.44
C TRP A 99 -10.17 6.55 -1.89
N ASP A 100 -10.65 7.38 -0.97
CA ASP A 100 -11.27 8.67 -1.29
C ASP A 100 -10.29 9.64 -1.95
N GLU A 101 -9.06 9.73 -1.44
CA GLU A 101 -8.07 10.73 -1.87
C GLU A 101 -7.19 10.25 -3.03
N PHE A 102 -6.84 8.96 -3.06
CA PHE A 102 -5.84 8.41 -3.98
C PHE A 102 -6.44 7.50 -5.06
N VAL A 103 -7.62 6.92 -4.86
CA VAL A 103 -8.22 6.02 -5.86
C VAL A 103 -9.38 6.70 -6.58
N ASN A 104 -10.39 7.14 -5.82
CA ASN A 104 -11.70 7.56 -6.33
C ASN A 104 -11.77 9.03 -6.77
N PHE A 105 -10.68 9.79 -6.67
CA PHE A 105 -10.66 11.22 -7.04
C PHE A 105 -11.08 11.50 -8.50
N GLU A 106 -11.05 10.51 -9.40
CA GLU A 106 -11.35 10.68 -10.83
C GLU A 106 -12.57 9.88 -11.35
N ILE A 107 -13.15 8.97 -10.57
CA ILE A 107 -14.39 8.29 -10.96
C ILE A 107 -15.54 9.07 -10.36
N GLY A 108 -16.06 10.02 -11.16
CA GLY A 108 -17.31 10.74 -10.99
C GLY A 108 -17.76 10.93 -9.54
N GLN A 109 -17.60 12.14 -9.00
CA GLN A 109 -18.46 12.56 -7.91
C GLN A 109 -19.90 12.26 -8.35
N LEU A 110 -20.57 11.33 -7.66
CA LEU A 110 -22.02 11.30 -7.67
C LEU A 110 -22.41 12.64 -7.06
N SER A 111 -22.58 13.63 -7.94
CA SER A 111 -23.19 14.91 -7.60
C SER A 111 -24.44 14.59 -6.79
N GLY A 112 -24.50 15.22 -5.63
CA GLY A 112 -25.31 14.79 -4.50
C GLY A 112 -26.78 14.54 -4.79
N LYS A 113 -27.38 13.80 -3.86
CA LYS A 113 -28.79 14.00 -3.50
C LYS A 113 -28.97 15.37 -2.87
#